data_AF-T1BSZ8-F1
#
_entry.id   AF-T1BSZ8-F1
#
_cell.length_a   1.000
_cell.length_b   1.000
_cell.length_c   1.000
_cell.angle_alpha   90.00
_cell.angle_beta   90.00
_cell.angle_gamma   90.00
#
_symmetry.space_group_name_H-M   'P 1'
#
loop_
_entity.id
_entity.type
_entity.pdbx_description
1 polymer ?
#
loop_
_entity_poly.entity_id
_entity_poly.type
_entity_poly.pdbx_seq_one_letter_code
_entity_poly.pdbx_strand_id
1 'polypeptide(L)'
;HLRRVTSPLTRSQPHFEARDLHPTQFGRLCPNETPEGQNCGLVKNYALSVDVSEGADEDEVTLLLRDLNTREIGPEVFQEAPAGRGRRAARVFVNGNLVGLHSSPEDLVRELRERRRSGTLSPSLGDRIYEINCRYDKEMNEVIVNCDSGRLRRPLLVVKGAAPKIARQDVDELARGTLGFADLIRGGKVEWLDAEEEEDTWVAVEPYPIPDRCPKCHRSISRGDLRWQNVGERTADARLSCLRCQEEFSVPLNLNKDQTHLEIDPNLMLGVCTGLIPYPEHNSTPRNTMGSGMAKQSRGGGVGELPAPSRHPGAPA
;
A
#
# COMPACT_ATOMS: atom_id res chain seq x y z
N HIS A 1 -12.26 14.87 -8.63
CA HIS A 1 -11.36 16.03 -8.94
C HIS A 1 -10.22 16.12 -7.93
N LEU A 2 -10.48 16.03 -6.62
CA LEU A 2 -9.48 16.08 -5.55
C LEU A 2 -8.34 15.05 -5.68
N ARG A 3 -8.60 13.90 -6.30
CA ARG A 3 -7.64 12.80 -6.50
C ARG A 3 -6.82 12.89 -7.79
N ARG A 4 -6.82 14.03 -8.48
CA ARG A 4 -6.14 14.21 -9.76
C ARG A 4 -4.66 14.50 -9.55
N VAL A 5 -3.80 13.79 -10.29
CA VAL A 5 -2.36 14.03 -10.40
C VAL A 5 -2.07 14.55 -11.80
N THR A 6 -1.30 15.64 -11.90
CA THR A 6 -0.95 16.25 -13.19
C THR A 6 0.57 16.28 -13.34
N SER A 7 1.07 15.67 -14.39
CA SER A 7 2.48 15.77 -14.77
C SER A 7 2.79 17.19 -15.27
N PRO A 8 3.95 17.78 -14.90
CA PRO A 8 4.38 19.08 -15.39
C PRO A 8 4.86 19.03 -16.86
N LEU A 9 4.98 17.85 -17.46
CA LEU A 9 5.46 17.69 -18.84
C LEU A 9 4.55 18.37 -19.87
N THR A 10 5.17 18.88 -20.93
CA THR A 10 4.48 19.57 -22.02
C THR A 10 3.56 18.61 -22.79
N ARG A 11 2.30 19.00 -22.97
CA ARG A 11 1.28 18.21 -23.67
C ARG A 11 1.53 18.07 -25.17
N SER A 12 2.26 19.01 -25.76
CA SER A 12 2.57 19.09 -27.19
C SER A 12 3.60 18.08 -27.65
N GLN A 13 4.46 17.61 -26.74
CA GLN A 13 5.49 16.64 -27.05
C GLN A 13 4.98 15.21 -26.84
N PRO A 14 5.34 14.28 -27.75
CA PRO A 14 5.00 12.87 -27.63
C PRO A 14 5.93 12.17 -26.64
N HIS A 15 5.74 12.44 -25.36
CA HIS A 15 6.43 11.79 -24.25
C HIS A 15 5.87 10.37 -23.99
N PHE A 16 6.08 9.43 -24.92
CA PHE A 16 5.42 8.11 -24.86
C PHE A 16 5.72 7.35 -23.56
N GLU A 17 6.99 7.23 -23.17
CA GLU A 17 7.40 6.50 -21.96
C GLU A 17 6.79 7.07 -20.68
N ALA A 18 6.68 8.41 -20.58
CA ALA A 18 6.07 9.06 -19.42
C ALA A 18 4.54 8.93 -19.38
N ARG A 19 3.91 8.68 -20.54
CA ARG A 19 2.46 8.52 -20.67
C ARG A 19 2.01 7.09 -20.43
N ASP A 20 2.87 6.12 -20.73
CA ASP A 20 2.57 4.71 -20.56
C ASP A 20 2.33 4.33 -19.10
N LEU A 21 1.61 3.23 -18.91
CA LEU A 21 1.38 2.65 -17.61
C LEU A 21 2.65 1.93 -17.16
N HIS A 22 3.21 2.36 -16.03
CA HIS A 22 4.41 1.76 -15.46
C HIS A 22 4.03 0.86 -14.28
N PRO A 23 4.66 -0.33 -14.11
CA PRO A 23 4.33 -1.26 -13.02
C PRO A 23 4.36 -0.64 -11.61
N THR A 24 5.28 0.30 -11.35
CA THR A 24 5.37 1.01 -10.04
C THR A 24 4.11 1.80 -9.67
N GLN A 25 3.23 2.06 -10.65
CA GLN A 25 1.95 2.76 -10.43
C GLN A 25 0.88 1.85 -9.82
N PHE A 26 1.10 0.53 -9.79
CA PHE A 26 0.15 -0.44 -9.27
C PHE A 26 -0.27 -0.12 -7.83
N GLY A 27 -1.58 -0.08 -7.58
CA GLY A 27 -2.15 0.26 -6.28
C GLY A 27 -1.96 1.72 -5.82
N ARG A 28 -1.31 2.58 -6.63
CA ARG A 28 -1.06 4.01 -6.31
C ARG A 28 -1.83 4.94 -7.23
N LEU A 29 -1.83 4.65 -8.53
CA LEU A 29 -2.57 5.38 -9.55
C LEU A 29 -3.53 4.42 -10.27
N CYS A 30 -4.70 4.93 -10.61
CA CYS A 30 -5.67 4.16 -11.38
C CYS A 30 -5.14 3.90 -12.80
N PRO A 31 -5.17 2.66 -13.30
CA PRO A 31 -4.70 2.34 -14.64
C PRO A 31 -5.63 2.86 -15.76
N ASN A 32 -6.89 3.14 -15.46
CA ASN A 32 -7.90 3.51 -16.46
C ASN A 32 -8.39 4.96 -16.35
N GLU A 33 -8.20 5.62 -15.22
CA GLU A 33 -8.75 6.96 -14.98
C GLU A 33 -7.82 8.07 -15.49
N THR A 34 -7.69 8.17 -16.82
CA THR A 34 -6.96 9.22 -17.55
C THR A 34 -7.86 9.87 -18.62
N PRO A 35 -7.74 11.18 -18.91
CA PRO A 35 -8.43 11.79 -20.04
C PRO A 35 -7.94 11.23 -21.38
N GLU A 36 -8.81 11.29 -22.39
CA GLU A 36 -8.47 11.00 -23.78
C GLU A 36 -7.68 12.16 -24.42
N GLY A 37 -6.98 11.88 -25.53
CA GLY A 37 -6.26 12.88 -26.32
C GLY A 37 -4.93 13.33 -25.69
N GLN A 38 -4.62 14.63 -25.80
CA GLN A 38 -3.30 15.17 -25.45
C GLN A 38 -2.92 15.03 -23.96
N ASN A 39 -3.88 14.86 -23.07
CA ASN A 39 -3.65 14.69 -21.63
C ASN A 39 -3.52 13.21 -21.22
N CYS A 40 -3.68 12.28 -22.15
CA CYS A 40 -3.57 10.85 -21.89
C CYS A 40 -2.21 10.53 -21.28
N GLY A 41 -2.23 9.86 -20.12
CA GLY A 41 -1.03 9.49 -19.37
C GLY A 41 -0.34 10.63 -18.62
N LEU A 42 -0.68 11.91 -18.90
CA LEU A 42 -0.14 13.05 -18.16
C LEU A 42 -1.04 13.46 -16.99
N VAL A 43 -2.34 13.24 -17.13
CA VAL A 43 -3.31 13.46 -16.05
C VAL A 43 -3.82 12.11 -15.58
N LYS A 44 -3.42 11.72 -14.37
CA LYS A 44 -3.81 10.46 -13.74
C LYS A 44 -4.68 10.75 -12.52
N ASN A 45 -5.27 9.71 -11.95
CA ASN A 45 -5.99 9.82 -10.68
C ASN A 45 -5.47 8.77 -9.71
N TYR A 46 -5.44 9.12 -8.43
CA TYR A 46 -5.09 8.22 -7.35
C TYR A 46 -5.98 6.97 -7.32
N ALA A 47 -5.38 5.85 -6.94
CA ALA A 47 -6.08 4.63 -6.56
C ALA A 47 -6.95 4.87 -5.30
N LEU A 48 -7.85 3.94 -4.96
CA LEU A 48 -8.78 4.10 -3.85
C LEU A 48 -8.08 4.10 -2.48
N SER A 49 -7.09 3.23 -2.30
CA SER A 49 -6.40 3.01 -1.02
C SER A 49 -5.11 3.83 -0.84
N VAL A 50 -4.70 4.61 -1.83
CA VAL A 50 -3.41 5.32 -1.77
C VAL A 50 -3.41 6.38 -0.67
N ASP A 51 -2.25 6.56 -0.07
CA ASP A 51 -1.94 7.63 0.86
C ASP A 51 -0.72 8.43 0.38
N VAL A 52 -0.69 9.73 0.67
CA VAL A 52 0.40 10.64 0.30
C VAL A 52 1.19 10.94 1.57
N SER A 53 2.49 10.61 1.58
CA SER A 53 3.33 10.81 2.76
C SER A 53 3.38 12.28 3.19
N GLU A 54 3.33 12.51 4.49
CA GLU A 54 3.55 13.82 5.12
C GLU A 54 5.02 14.00 5.50
N GLY A 55 5.78 12.90 5.58
CA GLY A 55 7.20 12.88 5.88
C GLY A 55 7.52 12.86 7.38
N ALA A 56 8.79 12.59 7.68
CA ALA A 56 9.37 12.63 9.01
C ALA A 56 10.64 13.49 8.99
N ASP A 57 11.09 13.91 10.18
CA ASP A 57 12.29 14.73 10.32
C ASP A 57 13.55 13.93 9.94
N GLU A 58 14.31 14.41 8.94
CA GLU A 58 15.47 13.72 8.39
C GLU A 58 16.64 13.63 9.39
N ASP A 59 16.80 14.64 10.25
CA ASP A 59 17.86 14.66 11.27
C ASP A 59 17.58 13.60 12.33
N GLU A 60 16.33 13.48 12.79
CA GLU A 60 15.89 12.44 13.73
C GLU A 60 16.06 11.03 13.13
N VAL A 61 15.73 10.84 11.85
CA VAL A 61 15.95 9.55 11.15
C VAL A 61 17.45 9.25 11.05
N THR A 62 18.29 10.25 10.80
CA THR A 62 19.74 10.09 10.73
C THR A 62 20.33 9.73 12.10
N LEU A 63 19.87 10.36 13.18
CA LEU A 63 20.25 10.02 14.56
C LEU A 63 19.86 8.59 14.92
N LEU A 64 18.64 8.18 14.58
CA LEU A 64 18.17 6.80 14.74
C LEU A 64 19.10 5.80 14.02
N LEU A 65 19.53 6.10 12.80
CA LEU A 65 20.44 5.23 12.06
C LEU A 65 21.81 5.12 12.73
N ARG A 66 22.32 6.20 13.35
CA ARG A 66 23.55 6.18 14.15
C ARG A 66 23.40 5.29 15.37
N ASP A 67 22.27 5.39 16.07
CA ASP A 67 21.94 4.51 17.21
C ASP A 67 21.83 3.04 16.81
N LEU A 68 21.45 2.78 15.56
CA LEU A 68 21.44 1.45 14.93
C LEU A 68 22.81 1.03 14.36
N ASN A 69 23.91 1.67 14.79
CA ASN A 69 25.30 1.39 14.40
C ASN A 69 25.66 1.71 12.94
N THR A 70 24.93 2.63 12.31
CA THR A 70 25.37 3.20 11.03
C THR A 70 26.55 4.13 11.28
N ARG A 71 27.72 3.80 10.73
CA ARG A 71 28.95 4.56 10.93
C ARG A 71 28.98 5.75 10.00
N GLU A 72 29.21 6.93 10.56
CA GLU A 72 29.40 8.15 9.78
C GLU A 72 30.61 8.04 8.85
N ILE A 73 30.52 8.73 7.71
CA ILE A 73 31.61 8.83 6.76
C ILE A 73 32.56 9.92 7.25
N GLY A 74 33.67 9.50 7.87
CA GLY A 74 34.84 10.36 8.02
C GLY A 74 35.55 10.56 6.67
N PRO A 75 36.40 11.60 6.52
CA PRO A 75 37.21 11.81 5.31
C PRO A 75 38.10 10.62 4.94
N GLU A 76 38.35 9.71 5.89
CA GLU A 76 39.16 8.50 5.74
C GLU A 76 38.39 7.34 5.06
N VAL A 77 37.06 7.39 5.02
CA VAL A 77 36.19 6.30 4.51
C VAL A 77 36.05 6.34 2.98
N PHE A 78 36.40 7.47 2.34
CA PHE A 78 36.49 7.56 0.86
C PHE A 78 37.69 6.80 0.29
N GLN A 79 38.66 6.42 1.13
CA GLN A 79 39.71 5.49 0.72
C GLN A 79 39.16 4.07 0.78
N GLU A 80 38.73 3.62 -0.39
CA GLU A 80 38.34 2.25 -0.71
C GLU A 80 39.11 1.23 0.15
N ALA A 81 38.44 0.63 1.12
CA ALA A 81 38.96 -0.59 1.72
C ALA A 81 39.14 -1.60 0.56
N PRO A 82 40.38 -2.09 0.33
CA PRO A 82 40.66 -2.96 -0.80
C PRO A 82 39.80 -4.20 -0.73
N ALA A 83 39.54 -4.82 -1.88
CA ALA A 83 38.76 -6.05 -2.06
C ALA A 83 39.43 -7.28 -1.39
N GLY A 84 39.61 -7.24 -0.07
CA GLY A 84 40.16 -8.32 0.74
C GLY A 84 39.03 -8.98 1.53
N ARG A 85 38.64 -10.20 1.11
CA ARG A 85 37.96 -11.28 1.85
C ARG A 85 37.07 -10.92 3.07
N GLY A 86 36.30 -9.84 3.00
CA GLY A 86 35.30 -9.44 3.99
C GLY A 86 34.08 -8.86 3.28
N ARG A 87 32.87 -9.06 3.83
CA ARG A 87 31.66 -8.42 3.28
C ARG A 87 31.87 -6.90 3.34
N ARG A 88 31.85 -6.24 2.18
CA ARG A 88 31.87 -4.78 2.09
C ARG A 88 30.67 -4.23 2.87
N ALA A 89 30.90 -3.27 3.75
CA ALA A 89 29.82 -2.55 4.41
C ALA A 89 28.93 -1.88 3.34
N ALA A 90 27.62 -1.93 3.53
CA ALA A 90 26.66 -1.30 2.66
C ALA A 90 26.62 0.20 2.90
N ARG A 91 26.40 0.96 1.84
CA ARG A 91 26.15 2.41 1.93
C ARG A 91 24.72 2.64 2.40
N VAL A 92 24.52 3.56 3.33
CA VAL A 92 23.20 3.92 3.85
C VAL A 92 22.85 5.32 3.36
N PHE A 93 21.72 5.43 2.67
CA PHE A 93 21.20 6.69 2.15
C PHE A 93 19.89 7.05 2.86
N VAL A 94 19.73 8.34 3.16
CA VAL A 94 18.46 8.92 3.63
C VAL A 94 18.03 9.99 2.64
N ASN A 95 16.85 9.85 2.02
CA ASN A 95 16.33 10.78 1.00
C ASN A 95 17.36 11.07 -0.13
N GLY A 96 18.20 10.09 -0.47
CA GLY A 96 19.28 10.21 -1.45
C GLY A 96 20.62 10.77 -0.93
N ASN A 97 20.68 11.26 0.31
CA ASN A 97 21.91 11.70 0.95
C ASN A 97 22.65 10.52 1.57
N LEU A 98 23.95 10.39 1.28
CA LEU A 98 24.79 9.36 1.86
C LEU A 98 25.10 9.70 3.34
N VAL A 99 24.54 8.95 4.28
CA VAL A 99 24.68 9.22 5.72
C VAL A 99 25.74 8.36 6.40
N GLY A 100 26.05 7.19 5.85
CA GLY A 100 26.99 6.28 6.51
C GLY A 100 27.17 4.93 5.87
N LEU A 101 27.89 4.06 6.56
CA LEU A 101 28.11 2.66 6.20
C LEU A 101 27.60 1.73 7.30
N HIS A 102 27.01 0.59 6.91
CA HIS A 102 26.53 -0.43 7.84
C HIS A 102 27.07 -1.82 7.46
N SER A 103 27.58 -2.58 8.44
CA SER A 103 28.20 -3.89 8.19
C SER A 103 27.22 -5.01 7.89
N SER A 104 25.97 -4.88 8.37
CA SER A 104 24.90 -5.88 8.24
C SER A 104 23.63 -5.23 7.69
N PRO A 105 23.55 -4.90 6.40
CA PRO A 105 22.41 -4.16 5.83
C PRO A 105 21.07 -4.89 5.96
N GLU A 106 21.05 -6.22 5.83
CA GLU A 106 19.82 -7.00 5.97
C GLU A 106 19.25 -6.93 7.39
N ASP A 107 20.13 -6.94 8.40
CA ASP A 107 19.74 -6.82 9.79
C ASP A 107 19.23 -5.40 10.10
N LEU A 108 19.86 -4.37 9.52
CA LEU A 108 19.42 -2.98 9.67
C LEU A 108 18.00 -2.77 9.13
N VAL A 109 17.72 -3.19 7.89
CA VAL A 109 16.38 -3.06 7.29
C VAL A 109 15.35 -3.89 8.06
N ARG A 110 15.71 -5.10 8.50
CA ARG A 110 14.83 -5.92 9.34
C ARG A 110 14.48 -5.20 10.64
N GLU A 111 15.48 -4.67 11.34
CA GLU A 111 15.30 -3.96 12.61
C GLU A 111 14.44 -2.69 12.43
N LEU A 112 14.69 -1.89 11.39
CA LEU A 112 13.88 -0.72 11.05
C LEU A 112 12.41 -1.09 10.84
N ARG A 113 12.14 -2.11 10.02
CA ARG A 113 10.77 -2.60 9.76
C ARG A 113 10.12 -3.16 11.02
N GLU A 114 10.82 -3.97 11.81
CA GLU A 114 10.27 -4.57 13.03
C GLU A 114 9.96 -3.51 14.09
N ARG A 115 10.83 -2.52 14.28
CA ARG A 115 10.59 -1.40 15.20
C ARG A 115 9.50 -0.45 14.71
N ARG A 116 9.38 -0.23 13.39
CA ARG A 116 8.24 0.51 12.80
C ARG A 116 6.92 -0.18 13.15
N ARG A 117 6.85 -1.51 12.98
CA ARG A 117 5.65 -2.33 13.27
C ARG A 117 5.27 -2.39 14.74
N SER A 118 6.23 -2.29 15.66
CA SER A 118 5.96 -2.27 17.10
C SER A 118 5.69 -0.87 17.65
N GLY A 119 5.93 0.18 16.85
CA GLY A 119 5.85 1.56 17.32
C GLY A 119 7.04 2.02 18.16
N THR A 120 8.14 1.26 18.17
CA THR A 120 9.31 1.49 19.04
C THR A 120 10.52 2.02 18.29
N LEU A 121 10.31 2.55 17.07
CA LEU A 121 11.40 2.99 16.20
C LEU A 121 12.11 4.21 16.76
N SER A 122 11.37 5.28 17.02
CA SER A 122 11.88 6.45 17.73
C SER A 122 10.76 7.09 18.56
N PRO A 123 10.98 7.33 19.87
CA PRO A 123 10.03 8.06 20.70
C PRO A 123 9.82 9.51 20.24
N SER A 124 10.84 10.15 19.65
CA SER A 124 10.77 11.56 19.22
C SER A 124 9.85 11.75 18.00
N LEU A 125 9.78 10.74 17.13
CA LEU A 125 9.00 10.79 15.90
C LEU A 125 7.50 10.47 16.10
N GLY A 126 7.11 9.82 17.20
CA GLY A 126 5.71 9.45 17.46
C GLY A 126 5.09 8.67 16.28
N ASP A 127 3.91 9.09 15.80
CA ASP A 127 3.25 8.46 14.65
C ASP A 127 3.99 8.74 13.31
N ARG A 128 4.97 9.65 13.24
CA ARG A 128 5.76 9.90 12.03
C ARG A 128 6.69 8.76 11.66
N ILE A 129 6.91 7.79 12.55
CA ILE A 129 7.67 6.58 12.23
C ILE A 129 7.05 5.78 11.07
N TYR A 130 5.73 5.85 10.89
CA TYR A 130 5.02 5.17 9.82
C TYR A 130 5.20 5.87 8.46
N GLU A 131 5.80 7.07 8.45
CA GLU A 131 6.25 7.76 7.25
C GLU A 131 7.56 7.21 6.70
N ILE A 132 8.31 6.42 7.47
CA ILE A 132 9.61 5.92 7.04
C ILE A 132 9.43 4.63 6.25
N ASN A 133 9.94 4.60 5.03
CA ASN A 133 10.07 3.40 4.20
C ASN A 133 11.54 3.09 3.99
N CYS A 134 11.89 1.81 3.91
CA CYS A 134 13.28 1.40 3.71
C CYS A 134 13.40 0.13 2.89
N ARG A 135 14.47 0.01 2.10
CA ARG A 135 14.83 -1.21 1.37
C ARG A 135 16.32 -1.46 1.40
N TYR A 136 16.71 -2.71 1.16
CA TYR A 136 18.09 -3.06 0.89
C TYR A 136 18.26 -3.54 -0.56
N ASP A 137 18.98 -2.74 -1.34
CA ASP A 137 19.43 -3.09 -2.67
C ASP A 137 20.67 -3.98 -2.60
N LYS A 138 20.46 -5.27 -2.87
CA LYS A 138 21.53 -6.30 -2.86
C LYS A 138 22.50 -6.15 -4.03
N GLU A 139 22.07 -5.59 -5.15
CA GLU A 139 22.90 -5.45 -6.35
C GLU A 139 23.91 -4.32 -6.17
N MET A 140 23.43 -3.18 -5.66
CA MET A 140 24.25 -1.99 -5.43
C MET A 140 24.94 -1.98 -4.06
N ASN A 141 24.53 -2.89 -3.17
CA ASN A 141 24.93 -2.95 -1.76
C ASN A 141 24.61 -1.63 -1.02
N GLU A 142 23.35 -1.21 -1.12
CA GLU A 142 22.86 0.07 -0.61
C GLU A 142 21.58 -0.12 0.22
N VAL A 143 21.54 0.49 1.40
CA VAL A 143 20.33 0.65 2.19
C VAL A 143 19.76 2.01 1.88
N ILE A 144 18.52 2.04 1.42
CA ILE A 144 17.82 3.28 1.05
C ILE A 144 16.71 3.47 2.08
N VAL A 145 16.70 4.63 2.72
CA VAL A 145 15.68 5.05 3.70
C VAL A 145 15.03 6.32 3.17
N ASN A 146 13.72 6.28 2.99
CA ASN A 146 12.93 7.43 2.53
C ASN A 146 11.99 7.87 3.65
N CYS A 147 12.03 9.17 3.95
CA CYS A 147 11.20 9.81 4.96
C CYS A 147 10.65 11.16 4.47
N ASP A 148 10.81 11.49 3.20
CA ASP A 148 10.28 12.70 2.56
C ASP A 148 8.75 12.67 2.39
N SER A 149 8.17 13.86 2.24
CA SER A 149 6.74 14.07 1.96
C SER A 149 6.43 13.94 0.46
N GLY A 150 5.22 13.53 0.11
CA GLY A 150 4.75 13.46 -1.28
C GLY A 150 4.91 12.11 -1.97
N ARG A 151 5.47 11.11 -1.27
CA ARG A 151 5.53 9.73 -1.76
C ARG A 151 4.15 9.10 -1.77
N LEU A 152 3.87 8.31 -2.81
CA LEU A 152 2.62 7.56 -2.91
C LEU A 152 2.79 6.18 -2.30
N ARG A 153 2.00 5.92 -1.27
CA ARG A 153 2.05 4.67 -0.51
C ARG A 153 0.75 3.91 -0.63
N ARG A 154 0.83 2.58 -0.61
CA ARG A 154 -0.34 1.70 -0.61
C ARG A 154 -0.34 0.83 0.66
N PRO A 155 -1.51 0.54 1.24
CA PRO A 155 -1.59 -0.25 2.45
C PRO A 155 -1.62 -1.73 2.12
N LEU A 156 -0.78 -2.52 2.78
CA LEU A 156 -0.73 -3.98 2.62
C LEU A 156 -0.82 -4.67 3.97
N LEU A 157 -1.39 -5.88 3.99
CA LEU A 157 -1.41 -6.73 5.18
C LEU A 157 -0.03 -7.36 5.36
N VAL A 158 0.52 -7.29 6.57
CA VAL A 158 1.80 -7.94 6.89
C VAL A 158 1.60 -9.45 6.98
N VAL A 159 2.47 -10.21 6.33
CA VAL A 159 2.50 -11.69 6.38
C VAL A 159 3.76 -12.12 7.12
N LYS A 160 3.63 -13.05 8.08
CA LYS A 160 4.78 -13.62 8.81
C LYS A 160 4.63 -15.12 8.99
N GLY A 161 5.47 -15.87 8.26
CA GLY A 161 5.49 -17.33 8.32
C GLY A 161 4.26 -17.97 7.68
N ALA A 162 3.97 -17.58 6.43
CA ALA A 162 2.84 -18.07 5.62
C ALA A 162 1.43 -17.78 6.17
N ALA A 163 1.30 -16.86 7.12
CA ALA A 163 0.02 -16.39 7.62
C ALA A 163 0.00 -14.86 7.74
N PRO A 164 -1.12 -14.19 7.41
CA PRO A 164 -1.30 -12.77 7.70
C PRO A 164 -1.20 -12.52 9.21
N LYS A 165 -0.72 -11.35 9.60
CA LYS A 165 -0.67 -10.96 11.02
C LYS A 165 -2.04 -10.51 11.55
N ILE A 166 -2.95 -10.10 10.65
CA ILE A 166 -4.34 -9.83 11.00
C ILE A 166 -5.04 -11.15 11.34
N ALA A 167 -5.79 -11.14 12.45
CA ALA A 167 -6.52 -12.30 12.95
C ALA A 167 -8.03 -12.11 12.78
N ARG A 168 -8.78 -13.21 12.93
CA ARG A 168 -10.26 -13.20 12.85
C ARG A 168 -10.88 -12.18 13.81
N GLN A 169 -10.35 -12.11 15.03
CA GLN A 169 -10.79 -11.18 16.05
C GLN A 169 -10.69 -9.71 15.59
N ASP A 170 -9.63 -9.34 14.89
CA ASP A 170 -9.43 -7.98 14.38
C ASP A 170 -10.51 -7.60 13.38
N VAL A 171 -10.85 -8.53 12.48
CA VAL A 171 -11.90 -8.35 11.48
C VAL A 171 -13.25 -8.15 12.15
N ASP A 172 -13.55 -8.93 13.19
CA ASP A 172 -14.80 -8.83 13.94
C ASP A 172 -14.86 -7.54 14.81
N GLU A 173 -13.72 -7.05 15.31
CA GLU A 173 -13.61 -5.77 16.02
C GLU A 173 -13.73 -4.55 15.08
N LEU A 174 -13.15 -4.61 13.88
CA LEU A 174 -13.35 -3.61 12.81
C LEU A 174 -14.83 -3.53 12.43
N ALA A 175 -15.50 -4.66 12.27
CA ALA A 175 -16.92 -4.71 11.94
C ALA A 175 -17.81 -4.12 13.05
N ARG A 176 -17.38 -4.21 14.32
CA ARG A 176 -18.05 -3.58 15.47
C ARG A 176 -17.69 -2.11 15.66
N GLY A 177 -16.68 -1.60 14.96
CA GLY A 177 -16.17 -0.23 15.13
C GLY A 177 -15.38 -0.02 16.42
N THR A 178 -14.96 -1.08 17.11
CA THR A 178 -14.12 -1.00 18.32
C THR A 178 -12.63 -0.89 18.00
N LEU A 179 -12.25 -1.25 16.78
CA LEU A 179 -10.89 -1.13 16.25
C LEU A 179 -10.94 -0.25 15.00
N GLY A 180 -10.01 0.69 14.87
CA GLY A 180 -9.85 1.53 13.69
C GLY A 180 -8.72 1.06 12.77
N PHE A 181 -8.66 1.62 11.56
CA PHE A 181 -7.58 1.32 10.61
C PHE A 181 -6.20 1.76 11.13
N ALA A 182 -6.13 2.91 11.81
CA ALA A 182 -4.91 3.39 12.45
C ALA A 182 -4.38 2.42 13.50
N ASP A 183 -5.26 1.69 14.20
CA ASP A 183 -4.86 0.72 15.21
C ASP A 183 -4.23 -0.54 14.58
N LEU A 184 -4.63 -0.90 13.36
CA LEU A 184 -3.97 -1.96 12.59
C LEU A 184 -2.55 -1.57 12.18
N ILE A 185 -2.34 -0.30 11.84
CA ILE A 185 -1.00 0.23 11.53
C ILE A 185 -0.15 0.23 12.79
N ARG A 186 -0.67 0.75 13.91
CA ARG A 186 0.03 0.75 15.20
C ARG A 186 0.32 -0.64 15.75
N GLY A 187 -0.58 -1.59 15.50
CA GLY A 187 -0.36 -3.01 15.79
C GLY A 187 0.59 -3.71 14.81
N GLY A 188 1.08 -3.01 13.78
CA GLY A 188 1.95 -3.52 12.73
C GLY A 188 1.34 -4.67 11.95
N LYS A 189 0.01 -4.69 11.79
CA LYS A 189 -0.76 -5.66 11.01
C LYS A 189 -0.96 -5.19 9.57
N VAL A 190 -0.98 -3.87 9.37
CA VAL A 190 -0.99 -3.19 8.08
C VAL A 190 0.25 -2.32 7.99
N GLU A 191 0.88 -2.25 6.82
CA GLU A 191 1.99 -1.34 6.54
C GLU A 191 1.72 -0.52 5.27
N TRP A 192 2.18 0.73 5.29
CA TRP A 192 2.23 1.60 4.12
C TRP A 192 3.53 1.35 3.35
N LEU A 193 3.44 0.95 2.09
CA LEU A 193 4.61 0.74 1.23
C LEU A 193 4.64 1.76 0.09
N ASP A 194 5.76 2.48 -0.03
CA ASP A 194 6.07 3.25 -1.23
C ASP A 194 6.62 2.35 -2.35
N ALA A 195 6.86 2.92 -3.53
CA ALA A 195 7.32 2.16 -4.69
C ALA A 195 8.72 1.58 -4.49
N GLU A 196 9.59 2.28 -3.75
CA GLU A 196 10.95 1.82 -3.47
C GLU A 196 10.93 0.61 -2.54
N GLU A 197 10.26 0.68 -1.39
CA GLU A 197 10.15 -0.45 -0.46
C GLU A 197 9.48 -1.68 -1.10
N GLU A 198 8.64 -1.49 -2.13
CA GLU A 198 8.02 -2.62 -2.82
C GLU A 198 9.03 -3.50 -3.60
N GLU A 199 10.16 -2.95 -4.06
CA GLU A 199 11.17 -3.65 -4.88
C GLU A 199 11.87 -4.83 -4.17
N ASP A 200 11.93 -4.83 -2.83
CA ASP A 200 12.49 -5.95 -2.05
C ASP A 200 11.43 -6.71 -1.23
N THR A 201 10.16 -6.53 -1.58
CA THR A 201 9.03 -7.22 -0.94
C THR A 201 8.38 -8.24 -1.88
N TRP A 202 7.78 -9.26 -1.27
CA TRP A 202 6.97 -10.24 -1.99
C TRP A 202 5.52 -10.12 -1.51
N VAL A 203 4.67 -9.56 -2.37
CA VAL A 203 3.24 -9.31 -2.11
C VAL A 203 2.41 -10.40 -2.78
N ALA A 204 1.59 -11.11 -2.01
CA ALA A 204 0.55 -12.00 -2.56
C ALA A 204 -0.68 -11.18 -2.96
N VAL A 205 -1.23 -11.42 -4.16
CA VAL A 205 -2.45 -10.72 -4.64
C VAL A 205 -3.71 -11.35 -4.07
N GLU A 206 -3.73 -12.68 -3.95
CA GLU A 206 -4.82 -13.43 -3.35
C GLU A 206 -4.26 -14.42 -2.32
N PRO A 207 -4.89 -14.56 -1.15
CA PRO A 207 -4.43 -15.48 -0.11
C PRO A 207 -4.74 -16.95 -0.43
N TYR A 208 -5.71 -17.21 -1.31
CA TYR A 208 -6.18 -18.53 -1.70
C TYR A 208 -6.98 -18.44 -3.01
N PRO A 209 -7.10 -19.52 -3.79
CA PRO A 209 -7.94 -19.54 -4.97
C PRO A 209 -9.43 -19.48 -4.59
N ILE A 210 -10.18 -18.65 -5.30
CA ILE A 210 -11.62 -18.53 -5.12
C ILE A 210 -12.34 -19.42 -6.15
N PRO A 211 -13.10 -20.45 -5.73
CA PRO A 211 -13.82 -21.29 -6.67
C PRO A 211 -15.03 -20.55 -7.28
N ASP A 212 -15.31 -20.76 -8.57
CA ASP A 212 -16.44 -20.12 -9.27
C ASP A 212 -17.82 -20.43 -8.64
N ARG A 213 -17.93 -21.62 -8.04
CA ARG A 213 -19.15 -22.12 -7.40
C ARG A 213 -18.84 -22.70 -6.04
N CYS A 214 -19.76 -22.51 -5.09
CA CYS A 214 -19.67 -23.11 -3.78
C CYS A 214 -19.68 -24.65 -3.88
N PRO A 215 -18.70 -25.36 -3.30
CA PRO A 215 -18.68 -26.84 -3.31
C PRO A 215 -19.87 -27.51 -2.61
N LYS A 216 -20.59 -26.75 -1.77
CA LYS A 216 -21.70 -27.25 -0.94
C LYS A 216 -23.07 -26.99 -1.56
N CYS A 217 -23.35 -25.75 -1.99
CA CYS A 217 -24.65 -25.38 -2.54
C CYS A 217 -24.65 -25.11 -4.05
N HIS A 218 -23.50 -25.23 -4.73
CA HIS A 218 -23.31 -25.04 -6.18
C HIS A 218 -23.73 -23.68 -6.76
N ARG A 219 -24.09 -22.72 -5.91
CA ARG A 219 -24.32 -21.32 -6.30
C ARG A 219 -23.00 -20.67 -6.68
N SER A 220 -23.06 -19.77 -7.66
CA SER A 220 -21.93 -18.90 -7.98
C SER A 220 -21.57 -18.04 -6.78
N ILE A 221 -20.27 -17.91 -6.53
CA ILE A 221 -19.72 -17.17 -5.41
C ILE A 221 -18.59 -16.28 -5.92
N SER A 222 -18.44 -15.14 -5.27
CA SER A 222 -17.34 -14.19 -5.47
C SER A 222 -16.56 -14.02 -4.17
N ARG A 223 -15.48 -13.24 -4.20
CA ARG A 223 -14.69 -12.87 -3.00
C ARG A 223 -15.57 -12.37 -1.86
N GLY A 224 -16.54 -11.50 -2.16
CA GLY A 224 -17.45 -10.91 -1.17
C GLY A 224 -18.48 -11.88 -0.60
N ASP A 225 -18.65 -13.07 -1.18
CA ASP A 225 -19.58 -14.10 -0.72
C ASP A 225 -18.92 -15.11 0.21
N LEU A 226 -17.62 -14.96 0.48
CA LEU A 226 -16.82 -15.87 1.30
C LEU A 226 -16.30 -15.17 2.54
N ARG A 227 -16.31 -15.90 3.64
CA ARG A 227 -15.74 -15.47 4.91
C ARG A 227 -14.56 -16.37 5.27
N TRP A 228 -13.36 -15.81 5.36
CA TRP A 228 -12.18 -16.53 5.84
C TRP A 228 -12.25 -16.68 7.37
N GLN A 229 -12.36 -17.91 7.85
CA GLN A 229 -12.59 -18.23 9.25
C GLN A 229 -11.30 -18.28 10.07
N ASN A 230 -10.28 -18.98 9.56
CA ASN A 230 -8.98 -19.16 10.21
C ASN A 230 -7.94 -18.13 9.73
N VAL A 231 -8.37 -16.89 9.47
CA VAL A 231 -7.43 -15.83 9.07
C VAL A 231 -6.45 -15.55 10.21
N GLY A 232 -5.17 -15.51 9.86
CA GLY A 232 -4.06 -15.33 10.81
C GLY A 232 -3.54 -16.61 11.47
N GLU A 233 -4.21 -17.74 11.28
CA GLU A 233 -3.73 -19.04 11.74
C GLU A 233 -2.68 -19.61 10.76
N ARG A 234 -1.67 -20.30 11.30
CA ARG A 234 -0.61 -20.94 10.51
C ARG A 234 -1.03 -22.34 10.08
N THR A 235 -1.91 -22.40 9.08
CA THR A 235 -2.44 -23.64 8.50
C THR A 235 -1.96 -23.81 7.06
N ALA A 236 -2.14 -25.01 6.51
CA ALA A 236 -1.91 -25.26 5.07
C ALA A 236 -3.12 -24.81 4.21
N ASP A 237 -4.32 -24.82 4.79
CA ASP A 237 -5.57 -24.53 4.10
C ASP A 237 -6.29 -23.32 4.70
N ALA A 238 -6.99 -22.58 3.84
CA ALA A 238 -7.94 -21.55 4.22
C ALA A 238 -9.31 -22.19 4.39
N ARG A 239 -9.88 -22.07 5.59
CA ARG A 239 -11.24 -22.48 5.91
C ARG A 239 -12.18 -21.32 5.61
N LEU A 240 -13.08 -21.54 4.67
CA LEU A 240 -13.99 -20.53 4.15
C LEU A 240 -15.43 -20.92 4.50
N SER A 241 -16.21 -19.95 4.97
CA SER A 241 -17.66 -20.09 5.11
C SER A 241 -18.36 -19.37 3.97
N CYS A 242 -19.30 -20.06 3.33
CA CYS A 242 -20.12 -19.48 2.27
C CYS A 242 -21.25 -18.63 2.88
N LEU A 243 -21.29 -17.33 2.58
CA LEU A 243 -22.33 -16.44 3.13
C LEU A 243 -23.74 -16.75 2.60
N ARG A 244 -23.87 -17.56 1.55
CA ARG A 244 -25.17 -17.96 0.96
C ARG A 244 -25.82 -19.14 1.67
N CYS A 245 -25.04 -20.17 1.98
CA CYS A 245 -25.55 -21.42 2.59
C CYS A 245 -24.98 -21.70 3.97
N GLN A 246 -24.09 -20.85 4.47
CA GLN A 246 -23.43 -20.91 5.79
C GLN A 246 -22.51 -22.11 6.04
N GLU A 247 -22.47 -23.07 5.12
CA GLU A 247 -21.56 -24.21 5.16
C GLU A 247 -20.08 -23.82 4.95
N GLU A 248 -19.19 -24.59 5.59
CA GLU A 248 -17.74 -24.42 5.49
C GLU A 248 -17.11 -25.41 4.49
N PHE A 249 -16.02 -24.96 3.86
CA PHE A 249 -15.14 -25.79 3.04
C PHE A 249 -13.71 -25.24 3.10
N SER A 250 -12.74 -26.04 2.69
CA SER A 250 -11.33 -25.66 2.71
C SER A 250 -10.76 -25.58 1.30
N VAL A 251 -9.84 -24.64 1.10
CA VAL A 251 -9.03 -24.49 -0.10
C VAL A 251 -7.56 -24.33 0.30
N PRO A 252 -6.59 -24.75 -0.53
CA PRO A 252 -5.18 -24.58 -0.20
C PRO A 252 -4.82 -23.10 -0.09
N LEU A 253 -4.02 -22.73 0.91
CA LEU A 253 -3.48 -21.38 1.00
C LEU A 253 -2.46 -21.15 -0.10
N ASN A 254 -2.55 -19.99 -0.75
CA ASN A 254 -1.56 -19.48 -1.68
C ASN A 254 -0.53 -18.62 -0.95
N LEU A 255 -0.20 -18.99 0.31
CA LEU A 255 0.78 -18.28 1.12
C LEU A 255 1.99 -19.14 1.46
N ASN A 256 3.19 -18.58 1.31
CA ASN A 256 4.45 -19.26 1.61
C ASN A 256 5.28 -18.47 2.64
N LYS A 257 6.44 -19.02 3.04
CA LYS A 257 7.30 -18.40 4.07
C LYS A 257 8.04 -17.16 3.59
N ASP A 258 8.22 -17.02 2.28
CA ASP A 258 9.01 -15.97 1.65
C ASP A 258 8.16 -14.71 1.36
N GLN A 259 6.84 -14.87 1.28
CA GLN A 259 5.91 -13.76 1.17
C GLN A 259 5.95 -12.89 2.41
N THR A 260 6.03 -11.59 2.15
CA THR A 260 6.15 -10.54 3.15
C THR A 260 4.83 -9.83 3.42
N HIS A 261 3.98 -9.75 2.39
CA HIS A 261 2.75 -8.96 2.41
C HIS A 261 1.63 -9.64 1.61
N LEU A 262 0.40 -9.20 1.87
CA LEU A 262 -0.80 -9.63 1.18
C LEU A 262 -1.63 -8.38 0.82
N GLU A 263 -2.12 -8.35 -0.42
CA GLU A 263 -3.04 -7.33 -0.91
C GLU A 263 -4.34 -7.35 -0.09
N ILE A 264 -4.82 -6.18 0.32
CA ILE A 264 -6.10 -6.07 1.05
C ILE A 264 -7.24 -6.46 0.10
N ASP A 265 -7.33 -5.81 -1.05
CA ASP A 265 -8.22 -6.16 -2.14
C ASP A 265 -7.66 -5.59 -3.47
N PRO A 266 -7.47 -6.41 -4.52
CA PRO A 266 -6.94 -5.95 -5.80
C PRO A 266 -7.74 -4.81 -6.44
N ASN A 267 -9.05 -4.71 -6.19
CA ASN A 267 -9.88 -3.62 -6.73
C ASN A 267 -9.55 -2.26 -6.13
N LEU A 268 -8.81 -2.20 -5.02
CA LEU A 268 -8.35 -0.94 -4.45
C LEU A 268 -7.35 -0.21 -5.36
N MET A 269 -6.78 -0.87 -6.38
CA MET A 269 -5.96 -0.23 -7.41
C MET A 269 -6.76 0.72 -8.32
N LEU A 270 -8.09 0.58 -8.37
CA LEU A 270 -8.94 1.41 -9.22
C LEU A 270 -9.09 2.81 -8.64
N GLY A 271 -9.40 3.78 -9.50
CA GLY A 271 -9.78 5.13 -9.11
C GLY A 271 -11.26 5.22 -8.81
N VAL A 272 -11.70 6.37 -8.27
CA VAL A 272 -13.10 6.58 -7.88
C VAL A 272 -14.06 6.35 -9.03
N CYS A 273 -13.76 6.86 -10.24
CA CYS A 273 -14.69 6.72 -11.35
C CYS A 273 -14.65 5.32 -11.98
N THR A 274 -13.46 4.70 -12.05
CA THR A 274 -13.33 3.34 -12.58
C THR A 274 -13.94 2.30 -11.65
N GLY A 275 -13.82 2.48 -10.32
CA GLY A 275 -14.39 1.57 -9.32
C GLY A 275 -15.93 1.56 -9.28
N LEU A 276 -16.60 2.50 -9.96
CA LEU A 276 -18.07 2.51 -10.12
C LEU A 276 -18.54 1.69 -11.33
N ILE A 277 -17.63 1.29 -12.22
CA ILE A 277 -17.96 0.44 -13.36
C ILE A 277 -18.25 -0.96 -12.79
N PRO A 278 -19.37 -1.60 -13.12
CA PRO A 278 -19.63 -2.98 -12.70
C PRO A 278 -18.65 -3.95 -13.37
N TYR A 279 -18.01 -4.80 -12.59
CA TYR A 279 -17.10 -5.86 -13.07
C TYR A 279 -16.03 -5.34 -14.05
N PRO A 280 -15.24 -4.31 -13.67
CA PRO A 280 -14.26 -3.70 -14.57
C PRO A 280 -13.21 -4.70 -15.07
N GLU A 281 -12.86 -5.70 -14.27
CA GLU A 281 -11.97 -6.81 -14.59
C GLU A 281 -12.48 -7.72 -15.72
N HIS A 282 -13.79 -7.73 -15.98
CA HIS A 282 -14.43 -8.52 -17.04
C HIS A 282 -14.70 -7.69 -18.32
N ASN A 283 -14.19 -6.46 -18.38
CA ASN A 283 -14.40 -5.55 -19.49
C ASN A 283 -13.08 -5.23 -20.20
N SER A 284 -13.16 -4.83 -21.47
CA SER A 284 -11.97 -4.38 -22.20
C SER A 284 -11.44 -3.07 -21.62
N THR A 285 -10.12 -2.96 -21.46
CA THR A 285 -9.44 -1.79 -20.89
C THR A 285 -9.88 -0.45 -21.51
N PRO A 286 -10.03 -0.30 -22.84
CA PRO A 286 -10.50 0.95 -23.43
C PRO A 286 -11.91 1.34 -22.99
N ARG A 287 -12.80 0.37 -22.77
CA ARG A 287 -14.17 0.61 -22.29
C ARG A 287 -14.19 1.08 -20.84
N ASN A 288 -13.28 0.56 -20.01
CA ASN A 288 -13.12 1.06 -18.65
C ASN A 288 -12.63 2.52 -18.64
N THR A 289 -11.65 2.85 -19.49
CA THR A 289 -11.15 4.23 -19.63
C THR A 289 -12.25 5.18 -20.11
N MET A 290 -12.99 4.80 -21.16
CA MET A 290 -14.14 5.56 -21.65
C MET A 290 -15.21 5.73 -20.57
N GLY A 291 -15.61 4.64 -19.90
CA GLY A 291 -16.63 4.65 -18.84
C GLY A 291 -16.25 5.58 -17.69
N SER A 292 -14.99 5.51 -17.26
CA SER A 292 -14.45 6.38 -16.22
C SER A 292 -14.41 7.86 -16.62
N GLY A 293 -14.17 8.16 -17.91
CA GLY A 293 -14.24 9.51 -18.46
C GLY A 293 -15.67 10.05 -18.52
N MET A 294 -16.60 9.25 -19.04
CA MET A 294 -18.01 9.61 -19.18
C MET A 294 -18.74 9.74 -17.84
N ALA A 295 -18.37 8.94 -16.83
CA ALA A 295 -18.95 9.02 -15.48
C ALA A 295 -18.86 10.44 -14.89
N LYS A 296 -17.79 11.19 -15.23
CA LYS A 296 -17.58 12.58 -14.79
C LYS A 296 -18.55 13.58 -15.43
N GLN A 297 -19.21 13.20 -16.52
CA GLN A 297 -20.21 14.00 -17.22
C GLN A 297 -21.65 13.58 -16.87
N SER A 298 -21.80 12.58 -16.00
CA SER A 298 -23.11 12.14 -15.53
C SER A 298 -23.86 13.29 -14.85
N ARG A 299 -25.18 13.31 -15.03
CA ARG A 299 -26.08 14.26 -14.36
C ARG A 299 -26.81 13.53 -13.24
N GLY A 300 -26.82 14.12 -12.05
CA GLY A 300 -27.49 13.58 -10.87
C GLY A 300 -27.68 14.68 -9.83
N GLY A 301 -28.29 14.35 -8.69
CA GLY A 301 -28.40 15.28 -7.57
C GLY A 301 -27.02 15.67 -7.06
N GLY A 302 -26.76 16.98 -6.96
CA GLY A 302 -25.55 17.50 -6.33
C GLY A 302 -25.56 17.27 -4.81
N VAL A 303 -24.52 17.78 -4.13
CA VAL A 303 -24.49 17.80 -2.66
C VAL A 303 -25.77 18.46 -2.17
N GLY A 304 -26.60 17.70 -1.46
CA GLY A 304 -27.78 18.25 -0.82
C GLY A 304 -27.32 19.23 0.25
N GLU A 305 -27.39 20.52 -0.02
CA GLU A 305 -27.75 21.45 1.04
C GLU A 305 -29.15 21.02 1.48
N LEU A 306 -29.22 20.17 2.51
CA LEU A 306 -30.44 20.04 3.28
C LEU A 306 -30.82 21.46 3.67
N PRO A 307 -32.00 21.97 3.27
CA PRO A 307 -32.41 23.30 3.70
C PRO A 307 -32.35 23.31 5.23
N ALA A 308 -31.56 24.22 5.79
CA ALA A 308 -31.54 24.45 7.22
C ALA A 308 -33.01 24.54 7.69
N PRO A 309 -33.40 23.85 8.78
CA PRO A 309 -34.78 23.86 9.22
C PRO A 309 -35.23 25.31 9.33
N SER A 310 -36.23 25.69 8.52
CA SER A 310 -36.80 27.02 8.56
C SER A 310 -37.27 27.25 9.98
N ARG A 311 -36.54 28.07 10.74
CA ARG A 311 -37.04 28.61 12.00
C ARG A 311 -38.29 29.40 11.62
N HIS A 312 -39.45 28.82 11.88
CA HIS A 312 -40.72 29.54 11.81
C HIS A 312 -40.59 30.78 12.70
N PRO A 313 -40.75 32.01 12.16
CA PRO A 313 -40.90 33.19 13.00
C PRO A 313 -42.34 33.17 13.52
N GLY A 314 -42.59 32.46 14.63
CA GLY A 314 -43.96 32.32 15.12
C GLY A 314 -44.22 31.47 16.35
N ALA A 315 -43.22 31.15 17.18
CA ALA A 315 -43.47 30.62 18.51
C ALA A 315 -43.40 31.78 19.52
N PRO A 316 -44.47 32.03 20.32
CA PRO A 316 -44.54 33.15 21.23
C PRO A 316 -43.55 33.02 22.40
N ALA A 317 -43.17 34.19 22.93
CA ALA A 317 -42.11 34.46 23.89
C ALA A 317 -42.14 33.63 25.19
#